data_AF-A0AAV9A6D7-F1
#
_entry.id   AF-A0AAV9A6D7-F1
#
_cell.length_a   1.000
_cell.length_b   1.000
_cell.length_c   1.000
_cell.angle_alpha   90.00
_cell.angle_beta   90.00
_cell.angle_gamma   90.00
#
_symmetry.space_group_name_H-M   'P 1'
#
loop_
_entity.id
_entity.type
_entity.pdbx_description
1 polymer ?
#
loop_
_entity_poly.entity_id
_entity_poly.type
_entity_poly.pdbx_seq_one_letter_code
_entity_poly.pdbx_strand_id
1 'polypeptide(L)'
;MGTLSASRRAAAFVRGDDVMHKLFTELAYRYKDRAGGYTRFLRTRIRVGDAAPMAYIEFVDRENELREAKPANPQPPPRTPLDPWAKSRASQQWAPPKETKNSES
;
A
#
# COMPACT_ATOMS: atom_id res chain seq x y z
N MET A 1 14.79 -15.23 -3.97
CA MET A 1 15.04 -13.83 -3.58
C MET A 1 16.24 -13.30 -4.35
N GLY A 2 16.19 -12.06 -4.86
CA GLY A 2 17.28 -11.34 -5.55
C GLY A 2 17.99 -12.08 -6.68
N THR A 3 17.45 -12.12 -7.89
CA THR A 3 18.18 -12.69 -9.05
C THR A 3 19.28 -11.75 -9.54
N LEU A 4 20.31 -12.29 -10.21
CA LEU A 4 21.36 -11.47 -10.85
C LEU A 4 20.76 -10.45 -11.83
N SER A 5 19.74 -10.85 -12.59
CA SER A 5 19.00 -9.97 -13.50
C SER A 5 18.33 -8.81 -12.75
N ALA A 6 17.64 -9.09 -11.63
CA ALA A 6 17.02 -8.06 -10.81
C ALA A 6 18.05 -7.10 -10.19
N SER A 7 19.19 -7.63 -9.74
CA SER A 7 20.28 -6.83 -9.16
C SER A 7 20.88 -5.87 -10.18
N ARG A 8 21.15 -6.34 -11.40
CA ARG A 8 21.63 -5.49 -12.52
C ARG A 8 20.64 -4.40 -12.88
N ARG A 9 19.34 -4.73 -12.94
CA ARG A 9 18.30 -3.71 -13.20
C ARG A 9 18.26 -2.65 -12.12
N ALA A 10 18.34 -3.06 -10.85
CA ALA A 10 18.24 -2.13 -9.75
C ALA A 10 19.52 -1.25 -9.63
N ALA A 11 20.69 -1.77 -10.00
CA ALA A 11 21.94 -1.00 -10.08
C ALA A 11 21.93 0.11 -11.14
N ALA A 12 21.00 0.07 -12.11
CA ALA A 12 20.79 1.17 -13.04
C ALA A 12 20.15 2.41 -12.38
N PHE A 13 19.49 2.24 -11.22
CA PHE A 13 18.77 3.31 -10.53
C PHE A 13 19.45 3.71 -9.21
N VAL A 14 19.88 2.70 -8.43
CA VAL A 14 20.49 2.91 -7.13
C VAL A 14 22.00 2.98 -7.30
N ARG A 15 22.60 4.08 -6.83
CA ARG A 15 24.06 4.26 -6.85
C ARG A 15 24.63 3.94 -5.47
N GLY A 16 25.74 3.20 -5.44
CA GLY A 16 26.44 2.79 -4.22
C GLY A 16 26.23 1.31 -3.90
N ASP A 17 27.33 0.59 -3.71
CA ASP A 17 27.33 -0.85 -3.47
C ASP A 17 26.76 -1.21 -2.08
N ASP A 18 26.98 -0.33 -1.10
CA ASP A 18 26.46 -0.42 0.27
C ASP A 18 24.93 -0.34 0.31
N VAL A 19 24.35 0.63 -0.41
CA VAL A 19 22.89 0.78 -0.54
C VAL A 19 22.31 -0.44 -1.27
N MET A 20 23.03 -0.94 -2.27
CA MET A 20 22.61 -2.12 -3.02
C MET A 20 22.59 -3.37 -2.17
N HIS A 21 23.62 -3.55 -1.35
CA HIS A 21 23.69 -4.64 -0.39
C HIS A 21 22.53 -4.56 0.61
N LYS A 22 22.27 -3.37 1.17
CA LYS A 22 21.17 -3.14 2.13
C LYS A 22 19.79 -3.44 1.53
N LEU A 23 19.58 -3.12 0.26
CA LEU A 23 18.32 -3.37 -0.44
C LEU A 23 18.00 -4.87 -0.51
N PHE A 24 18.99 -5.69 -0.86
CA PHE A 24 18.79 -7.13 -1.04
C PHE A 24 18.95 -7.97 0.23
N THR A 25 19.45 -7.38 1.32
CA THR A 25 19.60 -8.04 2.62
C THR A 25 18.52 -7.58 3.59
N GLU A 26 18.72 -6.45 4.25
CA GLU A 26 17.85 -5.94 5.31
C GLU A 26 16.43 -5.64 4.81
N LEU A 27 16.30 -4.86 3.73
CA LEU A 27 14.98 -4.44 3.24
C LEU A 27 14.20 -5.60 2.63
N ALA A 28 14.88 -6.51 1.93
CA ALA A 28 14.27 -7.72 1.38
C ALA A 28 13.72 -8.62 2.49
N TYR A 29 14.45 -8.79 3.60
CA TYR A 29 13.97 -9.55 4.75
C TYR A 29 12.82 -8.86 5.48
N ARG A 30 12.95 -7.55 5.74
CA ARG A 30 11.94 -6.74 6.44
C ARG A 30 10.58 -6.77 5.74
N TYR A 31 10.57 -6.72 4.41
CA TYR A 31 9.33 -6.60 3.63
C TYR A 31 8.86 -7.88 2.98
N LYS A 32 9.39 -9.05 3.38
CA LYS A 32 9.06 -10.34 2.75
C LYS A 32 7.55 -10.62 2.71
N ASP A 33 6.82 -10.21 3.75
CA ASP A 33 5.38 -10.48 3.91
C ASP A 33 4.49 -9.30 3.47
N ARG A 34 5.10 -8.16 3.10
CA ARG A 34 4.38 -6.94 2.73
C ARG A 34 4.17 -6.87 1.22
N ALA A 35 2.93 -7.07 0.78
CA ALA A 35 2.53 -6.91 -0.62
C ALA A 35 2.27 -5.44 -0.99
N GLY A 36 3.32 -4.60 -0.96
CA GLY A 36 3.26 -3.18 -1.35
C GLY A 36 3.13 -2.17 -0.20
N GLY A 37 3.27 -0.88 -0.53
CA GLY A 37 3.24 0.20 0.45
C GLY A 37 4.48 0.26 1.35
N TYR A 38 5.67 0.16 0.76
CA TYR A 38 6.95 0.14 1.48
C TYR A 38 7.40 1.50 2.03
N THR A 39 6.86 2.58 1.49
CA THR A 39 7.22 3.95 1.83
C THR A 39 5.99 4.75 2.26
N ARG A 40 6.20 5.74 3.13
CA ARG A 40 5.19 6.69 3.55
C ARG A 40 5.65 8.13 3.28
N PHE A 41 4.69 8.97 2.90
CA PHE A 41 4.84 10.42 2.85
C PHE A 41 4.03 11.06 3.99
N LEU A 42 4.68 11.91 4.77
CA LEU A 42 4.05 12.73 5.80
C LEU A 42 4.25 14.19 5.46
N ARG A 43 3.16 14.90 5.20
CA ARG A 43 3.22 16.34 4.91
C ARG A 43 3.55 17.10 6.20
N THR A 44 4.42 18.08 6.07
CA THR A 44 4.96 18.85 7.20
C THR A 44 4.65 20.34 7.03
N ARG A 45 5.50 21.20 7.60
CA ARG A 45 5.42 22.66 7.46
C ARG A 45 5.75 23.12 6.03
N ILE A 46 5.44 24.38 5.79
CA ILE A 46 5.94 25.11 4.63
C ILE A 46 7.41 25.53 4.89
N ARG A 47 8.25 25.44 3.86
CA ARG A 47 9.65 25.89 3.93
C ARG A 47 9.70 27.40 4.04
N VAL A 48 10.51 27.88 4.98
CA VAL A 48 10.71 29.31 5.23
C VAL A 48 11.58 29.87 4.09
N GLY A 49 11.13 30.94 3.45
CA GLY A 49 11.85 31.65 2.38
C GLY A 49 11.18 31.56 1.00
N ASP A 50 10.67 30.38 0.62
CA ASP A 50 10.08 30.15 -0.70
C ASP A 50 8.67 29.58 -0.66
N ALA A 51 8.08 29.47 0.53
CA ALA A 51 6.76 28.91 0.76
C ALA A 51 6.55 27.50 0.16
N ALA A 52 7.62 26.72 -0.05
CA ALA A 52 7.50 25.39 -0.65
C ALA A 52 6.88 24.37 0.34
N PRO A 53 5.91 23.55 -0.09
CA PRO A 53 5.35 22.49 0.75
C PRO A 53 6.38 21.38 0.99
N MET A 54 6.68 21.06 2.24
CA MET A 54 7.64 20.02 2.61
C MET A 54 6.95 18.74 3.09
N ALA A 55 7.61 17.61 2.90
CA ALA A 55 7.19 16.32 3.43
C ALA A 55 8.38 15.48 3.90
N TYR A 56 8.15 14.64 4.90
CA TYR A 56 9.05 13.55 5.23
C TYR A 56 8.68 12.32 4.39
N ILE A 57 9.69 11.69 3.79
CA ILE A 57 9.57 10.37 3.18
C ILE A 57 10.31 9.37 4.07
N GLU A 58 9.66 8.25 4.37
CA GLU A 58 10.26 7.20 5.20
C GLU A 58 9.89 5.81 4.70
N PHE A 59 10.73 4.84 5.08
CA PHE A 59 10.42 3.43 5.00
C PHE A 59 9.51 3.01 6.15
N VAL A 60 8.56 2.12 5.86
CA VAL A 60 7.57 1.58 6.80
C VAL A 60 8.16 0.40 7.60
N ASP A 61 7.62 0.04 8.76
CA ASP A 61 8.07 -1.11 9.59
C ASP A 61 9.55 -0.99 10.02
N ARG A 62 10.06 0.24 10.12
CA ARG A 62 11.39 0.55 10.67
C ARG A 62 11.27 0.94 12.14
N GLU A 63 12.37 0.82 12.86
CA GLU A 63 12.47 1.37 14.21
C GLU A 63 12.23 2.89 14.18
N ASN A 64 11.46 3.38 15.16
CA ASN A 64 11.10 4.79 15.32
C ASN A 64 10.43 5.41 14.08
N GLU A 65 9.48 4.69 13.46
CA GLU A 65 8.66 5.27 12.41
C GLU A 65 7.77 6.41 12.94
N LEU A 66 7.58 7.46 12.12
CA LEU A 66 6.86 8.67 12.56
C LEU A 66 5.36 8.43 12.82
N ARG A 67 4.82 7.36 12.22
CA ARG A 67 3.44 6.92 12.40
C ARG A 67 3.42 5.40 12.33
N GLU A 68 2.60 4.76 13.15
CA GLU A 68 2.48 3.30 13.07
C GLU A 68 1.79 2.88 11.76
N ALA A 69 2.41 1.94 11.05
CA ALA A 69 1.87 1.37 9.84
C ALA A 69 0.82 0.30 10.13
N LYS A 70 -0.12 0.14 9.20
CA LYS A 70 -0.97 -1.06 9.21
C LYS A 70 -0.06 -2.28 9.00
N PRO A 71 -0.35 -3.40 9.69
CA PRO A 71 0.42 -4.62 9.56
C PRO A 71 0.41 -5.09 8.09
N ALA A 72 1.48 -5.78 7.70
CA ALA A 72 1.56 -6.41 6.39
C ALA A 72 0.41 -7.42 6.24
N ASN A 73 -0.51 -7.17 5.31
CA ASN A 73 -1.59 -8.08 4.97
C ASN A 73 -1.36 -8.59 3.54
N PRO A 74 -1.33 -9.92 3.30
CA PRO A 74 -1.26 -10.45 1.95
C PRO A 74 -2.39 -9.91 1.08
N GLN A 75 -2.08 -9.55 -0.17
CA GLN A 75 -3.10 -9.11 -1.12
C GLN A 75 -4.05 -10.27 -1.43
N PRO A 76 -5.38 -10.05 -1.38
CA PRO A 76 -6.33 -11.07 -1.78
C PRO A 76 -6.16 -11.37 -3.28
N PRO A 77 -6.50 -12.59 -3.74
CA PRO A 77 -6.41 -12.93 -5.15
C PRO A 77 -7.30 -11.98 -5.98
N PRO A 78 -6.88 -11.66 -7.22
CA PRO A 78 -7.66 -10.82 -8.10
C PRO A 78 -9.03 -11.46 -8.34
N ARG A 79 -10.09 -10.68 -8.13
CA ARG A 79 -11.46 -11.10 -8.44
C ARG A 79 -11.81 -10.70 -9.86
N THR A 80 -12.51 -11.56 -10.59
CA THR A 80 -13.05 -11.23 -11.91
C THR A 80 -13.94 -9.99 -11.80
N PRO A 81 -13.71 -8.93 -12.59
CA PRO A 81 -14.59 -7.77 -12.58
C PRO A 81 -16.00 -8.18 -13.01
N LEU A 82 -16.98 -8.05 -12.10
CA LEU A 82 -18.39 -8.19 -12.46
C LEU A 82 -18.86 -6.92 -13.21
N ASP A 83 -19.76 -7.09 -14.17
CA ASP A 83 -20.43 -5.95 -14.80
C ASP A 83 -21.25 -5.16 -13.76
N PRO A 84 -21.43 -3.84 -13.95
CA PRO A 84 -22.12 -3.00 -12.97
C PRO A 84 -23.54 -3.51 -12.63
N TRP A 85 -24.23 -4.12 -13.61
CA TRP A 85 -25.60 -4.60 -13.44
C TRP A 85 -25.66 -5.94 -12.70
N ALA A 86 -24.68 -6.83 -12.87
CA ALA A 86 -24.52 -8.02 -12.06
C ALA A 86 -24.12 -7.72 -10.62
N LYS A 87 -23.27 -6.70 -10.38
CA LYS A 87 -22.95 -6.25 -9.02
C LYS A 87 -24.20 -5.78 -8.26
N SER A 88 -25.06 -5.00 -8.93
CA SER A 88 -26.32 -4.51 -8.35
C SER A 88 -27.27 -5.67 -8.00
N ARG A 89 -27.48 -6.61 -8.94
CA ARG A 89 -28.31 -7.81 -8.69
C ARG A 89 -27.76 -8.67 -7.54
N ALA A 90 -26.45 -8.90 -7.49
CA ALA A 90 -25.82 -9.66 -6.42
C ALA A 90 -25.95 -8.96 -5.05
N SER A 91 -25.93 -7.62 -5.01
CA SER A 91 -26.14 -6.86 -3.78
C SER A 91 -27.60 -6.89 -3.29
N GLN A 92 -28.58 -6.93 -4.21
CA GLN A 92 -30.00 -7.06 -3.85
C GLN A 92 -30.35 -8.46 -3.34
N GLN A 93 -29.70 -9.49 -3.89
CA GLN A 93 -29.82 -10.86 -3.42
C GLN A 93 -29.41 -11.04 -1.95
N TRP A 94 -28.44 -10.26 -1.47
CA TRP A 94 -27.94 -10.33 -0.09
C TRP A 94 -28.53 -9.23 0.82
N ALA A 95 -29.43 -8.40 0.31
CA ALA A 95 -30.09 -7.38 1.12
C ALA A 95 -31.17 -8.05 2.01
N PRO A 96 -31.22 -7.77 3.32
CA PRO A 96 -32.32 -8.25 4.14
C PRO A 96 -33.66 -7.73 3.56
N PRO A 97 -34.74 -8.54 3.57
CA PRO A 97 -36.02 -8.14 3.02
C PRO A 97 -36.46 -6.81 3.65
N LYS A 98 -36.87 -5.84 2.83
CA LYS A 98 -37.45 -4.61 3.35
C LYS A 98 -38.81 -4.93 3.96
N GLU A 99 -38.94 -4.76 5.27
CA GLU A 99 -40.22 -4.81 5.97
C GLU A 99 -41.14 -3.71 5.40
N THR A 100 -42.17 -4.12 4.67
CA THR A 100 -43.26 -3.24 4.26
C THR A 100 -44.21 -3.09 5.45
N LYS A 101 -44.17 -1.94 6.13
CA LYS A 101 -45.26 -1.55 7.03
C LYS A 101 -46.51 -1.32 6.19
N ASN A 102 -47.43 -2.29 6.18
CA ASN A 102 -48.78 -2.09 5.65
C ASN A 102 -49.44 -0.95 6.45
N SER A 103 -49.68 0.17 5.80
CA SER A 103 -50.63 1.18 6.24
C SER A 103 -52.03 0.66 5.94
N GLU A 104 -52.62 -0.04 6.91
CA GLU A 104 -54.04 -0.39 6.88
C GLU A 104 -54.82 0.82 7.41
N SER A 105 -55.82 1.22 6.62
CA SER A 105 -56.72 2.37 6.83
C SER A 105 -57.76 2.09 7.92
#